data_AF-A0A1N7EH17-F1
#
_entry.id   AF-A0A1N7EH17-F1
#
_cell.length_a   1.000
_cell.length_b   1.000
_cell.length_c   1.000
_cell.angle_alpha   90.00
_cell.angle_beta   90.00
_cell.angle_gamma   90.00
#
_symmetry.space_group_name_H-M   'P 1'
#
loop_
_entity.id
_entity.type
_entity.pdbx_description
1 polymer ?
#
loop_
_entity_poly.entity_id
_entity_poly.type
_entity_poly.pdbx_seq_one_letter_code
_entity_poly.pdbx_strand_id
1 'polypeptide(L)' 'MDVTHDLEADDGDESPWPRCSMCGSRMRMVTVVGPTEAIVSPCGCHAPPDALELE' A
#
# COMPACT_ATOMS: atom_id res chain seq x y z
N MET A 1 -24.24 32.79 4.85
CA MET A 1 -23.67 31.89 5.87
C MET A 1 -23.02 30.77 5.08
N ASP A 2 -21.78 31.00 4.66
CA ASP A 2 -21.01 29.99 3.94
C ASP A 2 -20.37 29.07 4.98
N VAL A 3 -20.86 27.83 5.04
CA VAL A 3 -20.17 26.77 5.76
C VAL A 3 -19.02 26.37 4.86
N THR A 4 -17.88 27.02 5.07
CA THR A 4 -16.60 26.61 4.49
C THR A 4 -16.39 25.15 4.88
N HIS A 5 -16.40 24.27 3.89
CA HIS A 5 -16.06 22.87 4.06
C HIS A 5 -14.58 22.80 4.44
N ASP A 6 -14.30 22.90 5.74
CA ASP A 6 -13.04 22.51 6.33
C ASP A 6 -13.00 20.98 6.37
N LEU A 7 -12.84 20.41 5.18
CA LEU A 7 -12.37 19.05 4.97
C LEU A 7 -10.89 19.15 4.62
N GLU A 8 -10.13 19.83 5.48
CA GLU A 8 -8.67 19.70 5.47
C GLU A 8 -8.37 18.41 6.23
N ALA A 9 -8.76 17.28 5.62
CA ALA A 9 -8.06 16.03 5.87
C ALA A 9 -6.66 16.26 5.30
N ASP A 10 -5.78 16.76 6.16
CA ASP A 10 -4.35 16.85 5.94
C ASP A 10 -3.89 15.52 5.36
N ASP A 11 -3.75 15.48 4.03
CA ASP A 11 -3.28 14.35 3.24
C ASP A 11 -1.77 14.31 3.46
N GLY A 12 -1.39 13.99 4.69
CA GLY A 12 -0.10 13.41 5.00
C GLY A 12 0.01 12.16 4.16
N ASP A 13 0.55 12.31 2.94
CA ASP A 13 1.05 11.26 2.06
C ASP A 13 2.17 10.42 2.72
N GLU A 14 2.37 10.57 4.03
CA GLU A 14 3.16 9.77 4.96
C GLU A 14 2.35 8.58 5.49
N SER A 15 1.47 8.00 4.68
CA SER A 15 0.82 6.74 5.03
C SER A 15 1.91 5.74 5.43
N PRO A 16 1.90 5.13 6.64
CA PRO A 16 2.97 4.25 7.12
C PRO A 16 3.08 2.95 6.32
N TRP A 17 2.28 2.84 5.26
CA TRP A 17 2.13 1.69 4.41
C TRP A 17 3.15 1.77 3.27
N PRO A 18 3.98 0.74 3.07
CA PRO A 18 4.95 0.71 1.99
C PRO A 18 4.25 0.80 0.63
N ARG A 19 4.95 1.33 -0.38
CA ARG A 19 4.46 1.35 -1.77
C ARG A 19 4.89 0.09 -2.51
N CYS A 20 4.02 -0.39 -3.39
CA CYS A 20 4.29 -1.54 -4.21
C CYS A 20 5.39 -1.23 -5.21
N SER A 21 6.48 -1.99 -5.16
CA SER A 21 7.60 -1.86 -6.10
C SER A 21 7.21 -2.13 -7.56
N MET A 22 6.11 -2.85 -7.79
CA MET A 22 5.62 -3.20 -9.13
C MET A 22 4.78 -2.09 -9.77
N CYS A 23 3.94 -1.39 -9.00
CA CYS A 23 2.96 -0.44 -9.55
C CYS A 23 2.87 0.89 -8.79
N GLY A 24 3.64 1.09 -7.73
CA GLY A 24 3.65 2.28 -6.88
C GLY A 24 2.45 2.44 -5.94
N SER A 25 1.46 1.53 -5.99
CA SER A 25 0.27 1.60 -5.14
C SER A 25 0.59 1.31 -3.68
N ARG A 26 -0.08 2.00 -2.75
CA ARG A 26 0.09 1.75 -1.30
C ARG A 26 -0.34 0.34 -0.93
N MET A 27 0.55 -0.42 -0.29
CA MET A 27 0.35 -1.82 0.11
C MET A 27 -0.14 -1.88 1.56
N ARG A 28 -1.25 -2.56 1.82
CA ARG A 28 -1.72 -2.75 3.21
C ARG A 28 -1.44 -4.14 3.76
N MET A 29 -1.38 -5.13 2.86
CA MET A 29 -1.24 -6.52 3.23
C MET A 29 -0.60 -7.27 2.07
N VAL A 30 0.14 -8.32 2.40
CA VAL A 30 0.64 -9.27 1.41
C VAL A 30 0.27 -10.68 1.82
N THR A 31 -0.28 -11.43 0.87
CA THR A 31 -0.71 -12.81 1.06
C THR A 31 0.28 -13.74 0.40
N VAL A 32 1.02 -14.52 1.19
CA VAL A 32 1.95 -15.53 0.64
C VAL A 32 1.13 -16.74 0.16
N VAL A 33 1.20 -17.02 -1.14
CA VAL A 33 0.48 -18.14 -1.80
C VAL A 33 1.37 -19.36 -1.92
N GLY A 34 2.68 -19.15 -2.07
CA GLY A 34 3.67 -20.21 -2.20
C GLY A 34 5.07 -19.76 -1.81
N PRO A 35 6.07 -20.65 -1.87
CA PRO A 35 7.43 -20.35 -1.43
C PRO A 35 8.09 -19.23 -2.25
N THR A 36 7.64 -19.01 -3.48
CA THR A 36 8.17 -17.98 -4.39
C THR A 36 7.10 -16.99 -4.85
N GLU A 37 5.88 -17.06 -4.31
CA GLU A 37 4.76 -16.25 -4.78
C GLU A 37 3.96 -15.67 -3.63
N ALA A 38 3.75 -14.36 -3.70
CA ALA A 38 2.88 -13.60 -2.83
C ALA A 38 2.07 -12.58 -3.63
N ILE A 39 0.87 -12.25 -3.14
CA ILE A 39 -0.05 -11.31 -3.76
C ILE A 39 -0.18 -10.08 -2.88
N VAL A 40 0.15 -8.92 -3.43
CA VAL A 40 0.10 -7.62 -2.75
C VAL A 40 -1.31 -7.05 -2.82
N SER A 41 -1.93 -6.78 -1.68
CA SER A 41 -3.24 -6.14 -1.59
C SER A 41 -3.11 -4.65 -1.23
N PRO A 42 -3.85 -3.75 -1.90
CA PRO A 42 -5.00 -4.00 -2.78
C PRO A 42 -4.68 -4.10 -4.28
N CYS A 43 -3.44 -3.86 -4.72
CA CYS A 43 -3.12 -3.76 -6.14
C CYS A 43 -3.17 -5.08 -6.93
N GLY A 44 -3.12 -6.23 -6.25
CA GLY A 44 -3.10 -7.56 -6.88
C GLY A 44 -1.77 -7.92 -7.55
N CYS A 45 -0.71 -7.13 -7.39
CA CYS A 45 0.59 -7.45 -7.96
C CYS A 45 1.18 -8.71 -7.34
N HIS A 46 1.76 -9.57 -8.18
CA HIS A 46 2.53 -10.72 -7.74
C HIS A 46 3.95 -10.27 -7.41
N ALA A 47 4.44 -10.65 -6.23
CA ALA A 47 5.80 -10.39 -5.78
C ALA A 47 6.37 -11.65 -5.12
N PRO A 48 7.69 -11.87 -5.18
CA PRO A 48 8.29 -12.91 -4.37
C PRO A 48 8.19 -12.52 -2.87
N PRO A 49 7.97 -13.48 -1.96
CA PRO A 49 7.83 -13.18 -0.53
C PRO A 49 9.08 -12.53 0.08
N ASP A 50 10.25 -12.76 -0.53
CA ASP A 50 11.55 -12.19 -0.14
C ASP A 50 11.68 -10.70 -0.49
N ALA A 51 10.96 -10.20 -1.50
CA ALA A 51 10.96 -8.76 -1.84
C ALA A 51 10.12 -7.90 -0.88
N LEU A 52 9.61 -8.51 0.19
CA LEU A 52 8.74 -7.89 1.19
C LEU A 52 9.42 -7.77 2.55
N GLU A 53 10.75 -7.97 2.61
CA GLU A 53 11.55 -7.62 3.80
C GLU A 53 11.36 -6.12 4.08
N LEU A 54 10.35 -5.83 4.90
CA LEU A 54 10.07 -4.53 5.45
C LEU A 54 11.11 -4.31 6.54
N GLU A 55 12.19 -3.62 6.19
CA GLU A 55 13.20 -3.15 7.15
C GLU A 55 12.60 -2.21 8.21
#